data_AF-A0A8I0KCT8-F1
#
_entry.id   AF-A0A8I0KCT8-F1
#
_cell.length_a   1.000
_cell.length_b   1.000
_cell.length_c   1.000
_cell.angle_alpha   90.00
_cell.angle_beta   90.00
_cell.angle_gamma   90.00
#
_symmetry.space_group_name_H-M   'P 1'
#
loop_
_entity.id
_entity.type
_entity.pdbx_description
1 polymer ?
#
loop_
_entity_poly.entity_id
_entity_poly.type
_entity_poly.pdbx_seq_one_letter_code
_entity_poly.pdbx_strand_id
1 'polypeptide(L)'
;MKEQIFALIDINNCYASIERFFNPQLIDKPIIILSNNDTSIVARSDEAKLLGIRMGVPVFKIKDIIKRNNVVMLSSNYTVYGEMSRRFHSIINQFVTDQEMEVYSIDEAWLLLTNYESLFDLTEYAHTIKKEIFRLIGLPVSVGLGRSKTEAKLGNFLAKKMKHFNGVCDLVNMDPLIKEDIFQDIPLNEVWGVGSQIAKQLNNFGFSSVYDLAVANP
;
A
#
# COMPACT_ATOMS: atom_id res chain seq x y z
N MET A 1 -7.88 27.97 -7.84
CA MET A 1 -8.31 26.90 -6.92
C MET A 1 -7.11 26.48 -6.11
N LYS A 2 -7.27 26.18 -4.82
CA LYS A 2 -6.17 25.59 -4.04
C LYS A 2 -5.88 24.20 -4.62
N GLU A 3 -4.61 23.88 -4.84
CA GLU A 3 -4.23 22.55 -5.33
C GLU A 3 -4.65 21.49 -4.31
N GLN A 4 -5.35 20.46 -4.77
CA GLN A 4 -5.81 19.40 -3.88
C GLN A 4 -4.63 18.58 -3.38
N ILE A 5 -4.69 18.13 -2.13
CA ILE A 5 -3.72 17.21 -1.54
C ILE A 5 -4.47 16.01 -1.01
N PHE A 6 -4.03 14.83 -1.42
CA PHE A 6 -4.56 13.55 -1.02
C PHE A 6 -3.52 12.78 -0.21
N ALA A 7 -3.98 12.02 0.79
CA ALA A 7 -3.19 10.97 1.43
C ALA A 7 -3.83 9.60 1.16
N LEU A 8 -3.06 8.62 0.72
CA LEU A 8 -3.46 7.21 0.77
C LEU A 8 -2.90 6.58 2.03
N ILE A 9 -3.77 6.05 2.89
CA ILE A 9 -3.37 5.20 4.01
C ILE A 9 -3.68 3.76 3.65
N ASP A 10 -2.70 2.87 3.78
CA ASP A 10 -2.78 1.48 3.35
C ASP A 10 -2.11 0.55 4.36
N ILE A 11 -2.79 -0.53 4.78
CA ILE A 11 -2.25 -1.54 5.69
C ILE A 11 -1.22 -2.43 4.98
N ASN A 12 0.01 -2.42 5.46
CA ASN A 12 1.09 -3.24 4.92
C ASN A 12 0.76 -4.73 5.11
N ASN A 13 0.68 -5.48 4.00
CA ASN A 13 0.38 -6.91 4.00
C ASN A 13 -0.87 -7.28 4.81
N CYS A 14 -1.95 -6.49 4.68
CA CYS A 14 -3.15 -6.50 5.52
C CYS A 14 -3.45 -7.82 6.24
N TYR A 15 -3.86 -8.87 5.53
CA TYR A 15 -4.28 -10.12 6.20
C TYR A 15 -3.14 -10.80 6.96
N ALA A 16 -1.91 -10.81 6.42
CA ALA A 16 -0.76 -11.37 7.14
C ALA A 16 -0.42 -10.56 8.40
N SER A 17 -0.58 -9.23 8.35
CA SER A 17 -0.40 -8.36 9.51
C SER A 17 -1.49 -8.55 10.57
N ILE A 18 -2.74 -8.80 10.15
CA ILE A 18 -3.83 -9.13 11.07
C ILE A 18 -3.58 -10.49 11.74
N GLU A 19 -3.12 -11.51 11.01
CA GLU A 19 -2.76 -12.79 11.62
C GLU A 19 -1.61 -12.64 12.62
N ARG A 20 -0.59 -11.80 12.32
CA ARG A 20 0.49 -11.48 13.27
C ARG A 20 0.01 -10.75 14.52
N PHE A 21 -0.99 -9.89 14.39
CA PHE A 21 -1.60 -9.21 15.54
C PHE A 21 -2.22 -10.21 16.52
N PHE A 22 -2.95 -11.21 16.02
CA PHE A 22 -3.56 -12.25 16.87
C PHE A 22 -2.58 -13.36 17.28
N ASN A 23 -1.51 -13.57 16.52
CA ASN A 23 -0.49 -14.57 16.80
C ASN A 23 0.93 -14.01 16.57
N PRO A 24 1.54 -13.39 17.59
CA PRO A 24 2.89 -12.82 17.50
C PRO A 24 4.00 -13.84 17.14
N GLN A 25 3.75 -15.14 17.30
CA GLN A 25 4.69 -16.18 16.85
C GLN A 25 4.87 -16.21 15.32
N LEU A 26 4.05 -15.47 14.57
CA LEU A 26 4.13 -15.33 13.12
C LEU A 26 5.00 -14.13 12.67
N ILE A 27 5.51 -13.32 13.59
CA ILE A 27 6.47 -12.26 13.29
C ILE A 27 7.73 -12.87 12.66
N ASP A 28 8.26 -12.23 11.63
CA ASP A 28 9.43 -12.65 10.83
C ASP A 28 9.32 -14.02 10.14
N LYS A 29 8.12 -14.63 10.11
CA LYS A 29 7.86 -15.89 9.40
C LYS A 29 7.28 -15.63 8.01
N PRO A 30 7.62 -16.46 7.00
CA PRO A 30 6.94 -16.46 5.71
C PRO A 30 5.52 -17.00 5.86
N ILE A 31 4.54 -16.11 5.77
CA ILE A 31 3.11 -16.40 5.83
C ILE A 31 2.48 -16.19 4.46
N ILE A 32 1.60 -17.13 4.08
CA ILE A 32 0.62 -16.97 3.00
C ILE A 32 -0.80 -17.20 3.53
N ILE A 33 -1.72 -16.37 3.08
CA ILE A 33 -3.15 -16.47 3.38
C ILE A 33 -3.86 -16.99 2.14
N LEU A 34 -4.72 -17.98 2.33
CA LEU A 34 -5.37 -18.71 1.24
C LEU A 34 -6.85 -18.33 1.09
N SER A 35 -7.41 -18.52 -0.10
CA SER A 35 -8.83 -18.34 -0.39
C SER A 35 -9.73 -19.27 0.45
N ASN A 36 -11.05 -19.06 0.46
CA ASN A 36 -12.02 -19.86 1.26
C ASN A 36 -11.92 -21.38 1.11
N ASN A 37 -11.41 -21.86 -0.02
CA ASN A 37 -11.22 -23.28 -0.33
C ASN A 37 -9.73 -23.71 -0.28
N ASP A 38 -8.85 -22.86 0.26
CA ASP A 38 -7.42 -23.06 0.39
C ASP A 38 -6.67 -23.37 -0.92
N THR A 39 -7.23 -22.95 -2.06
CA THR A 39 -6.65 -23.27 -3.38
C THR A 39 -5.64 -22.24 -3.86
N SER A 40 -5.84 -20.96 -3.54
CA SER A 40 -5.10 -19.85 -4.12
C SER A 40 -4.66 -18.86 -3.06
N ILE A 41 -3.50 -18.22 -3.29
CA ILE A 41 -2.92 -17.25 -2.36
C ILE A 41 -3.60 -15.89 -2.56
N VAL A 42 -4.19 -15.35 -1.49
CA VAL A 42 -4.91 -14.05 -1.50
C VAL A 42 -4.16 -12.95 -0.74
N ALA A 43 -3.26 -13.31 0.17
CA ALA A 43 -2.32 -12.38 0.79
C ALA A 43 -1.00 -13.07 1.14
N ARG A 44 0.06 -12.28 1.33
CA ARG A 44 1.41 -12.77 1.61
C ARG A 44 2.21 -11.74 2.39
N SER A 45 3.00 -12.25 3.34
CA SER A 45 4.03 -11.49 4.06
C SER A 45 5.21 -11.10 3.15
N ASP A 46 6.05 -10.17 3.58
CA ASP A 46 7.22 -9.75 2.79
C ASP A 46 8.25 -10.88 2.67
N GLU A 47 8.41 -11.69 3.72
CA GLU A 47 9.24 -12.88 3.75
C GLU A 47 8.78 -13.89 2.69
N ALA A 48 7.46 -14.10 2.54
CA ALA A 48 6.93 -14.94 1.48
C ALA A 48 7.14 -14.33 0.08
N LYS A 49 7.08 -13.00 -0.08
CA LYS A 49 7.40 -12.34 -1.36
C LYS A 49 8.86 -12.55 -1.76
N LEU A 50 9.79 -12.50 -0.80
CA LEU A 50 11.22 -12.74 -1.04
C LEU A 50 11.51 -14.16 -1.54
N LEU A 51 10.66 -15.13 -1.16
CA LEU A 51 10.72 -16.51 -1.69
C LEU A 51 10.17 -16.64 -3.12
N GLY A 52 9.76 -15.54 -3.76
CA GLY A 52 9.21 -15.53 -5.11
C GLY A 52 7.75 -16.00 -5.20
N ILE A 53 7.07 -16.19 -4.07
CA ILE A 53 5.66 -16.62 -4.05
C ILE A 53 4.79 -15.47 -4.54
N ARG A 54 4.16 -15.61 -5.70
CA ARG A 54 3.31 -14.58 -6.32
C ARG A 54 1.87 -14.64 -5.82
N MET A 55 1.18 -13.49 -5.86
CA MET A 55 -0.25 -13.41 -5.54
C MET A 55 -1.08 -14.23 -6.55
N GLY A 56 -2.18 -14.83 -6.11
CA GLY A 56 -3.11 -15.57 -6.97
C GLY A 56 -2.59 -16.91 -7.49
N VAL A 57 -1.36 -17.31 -7.13
CA VAL A 57 -0.82 -18.61 -7.55
C VAL A 57 -1.54 -19.73 -6.81
N PRO A 58 -1.96 -20.80 -7.51
CA PRO A 58 -2.50 -21.98 -6.87
C PRO A 58 -1.46 -22.68 -5.99
N VAL A 59 -1.87 -23.09 -4.79
CA VAL A 59 -0.98 -23.72 -3.78
C VAL A 59 -0.25 -24.93 -4.35
N PHE A 60 -0.91 -25.73 -5.20
CA PHE A 60 -0.30 -26.93 -5.75
C PHE A 60 0.94 -26.66 -6.61
N LYS A 61 1.08 -25.46 -7.19
CA LYS A 61 2.23 -25.08 -8.02
C LYS A 61 3.48 -24.71 -7.21
N ILE A 62 3.34 -24.48 -5.90
CA ILE A 62 4.42 -23.96 -5.04
C ILE A 62 4.69 -24.84 -3.81
N LYS A 63 4.17 -26.08 -3.79
CA LYS A 63 4.34 -27.03 -2.67
C LYS A 63 5.80 -27.22 -2.26
N ASP A 64 6.71 -27.27 -3.23
CA ASP A 64 8.15 -27.42 -2.95
C ASP A 64 8.74 -26.20 -2.25
N ILE A 65 8.36 -24.99 -2.66
CA ILE A 65 8.80 -23.74 -2.02
C ILE A 65 8.27 -23.69 -0.59
N ILE A 66 7.00 -24.06 -0.38
CA ILE A 66 6.36 -24.09 0.93
C ILE A 66 7.11 -25.02 1.88
N LYS A 67 7.34 -26.28 1.45
CA LYS A 67 7.98 -27.29 2.29
C LYS A 67 9.44 -26.95 2.61
N ARG A 68 10.21 -26.46 1.61
CA ARG A 68 11.64 -26.16 1.80
C ARG A 68 11.88 -24.96 2.73
N ASN A 69 10.97 -23.99 2.75
CA ASN A 69 11.13 -22.75 3.51
C ASN A 69 10.23 -22.66 4.74
N ASN A 70 9.55 -23.75 5.11
CA ASN A 70 8.62 -23.79 6.24
C ASN A 70 7.57 -22.65 6.19
N VAL A 71 7.00 -22.42 5.01
CA VAL A 71 6.00 -21.36 4.80
C VAL A 71 4.73 -21.70 5.57
N VAL A 72 4.28 -20.78 6.41
CA VAL A 72 3.05 -20.91 7.19
C VAL A 72 1.86 -20.61 6.26
N MET A 73 0.96 -21.57 6.16
CA MET A 73 -0.28 -21.47 5.40
C MET A 73 -1.45 -21.26 6.35
N LEU A 74 -2.25 -20.22 6.12
CA LEU A 74 -3.45 -19.93 6.91
C LEU A 74 -4.65 -19.77 5.97
N SER A 75 -5.79 -20.36 6.33
CA SER A 75 -7.06 -20.12 5.67
C SER A 75 -7.56 -18.71 6.00
N SER A 76 -8.19 -18.03 5.05
CA SER A 76 -8.72 -16.68 5.28
C SER A 76 -9.80 -16.65 6.37
N ASN A 77 -9.70 -15.69 7.29
CA ASN A 77 -10.74 -15.35 8.25
C ASN A 77 -11.37 -13.98 7.95
N TYR A 78 -12.23 -13.93 6.94
CA TYR A 78 -12.84 -12.67 6.47
C TYR A 78 -13.66 -11.94 7.53
N THR A 79 -14.23 -12.64 8.51
CA THR A 79 -14.96 -12.01 9.62
C THR A 79 -14.02 -11.17 10.48
N VAL A 80 -12.87 -11.73 10.86
CA VAL A 80 -11.85 -11.00 11.62
C VAL A 80 -11.25 -9.89 10.78
N TYR A 81 -10.98 -10.14 9.49
CA TYR A 81 -10.41 -9.11 8.61
C TYR A 81 -11.35 -7.91 8.43
N GLY A 82 -12.64 -8.16 8.28
CA GLY A 82 -13.66 -7.11 8.19
C GLY A 82 -13.82 -6.30 9.48
N GLU A 83 -13.71 -6.95 10.66
CA GLU A 83 -13.74 -6.24 11.94
C GLU A 83 -12.49 -5.35 12.13
N MET A 84 -11.31 -5.85 11.81
CA MET A 84 -10.07 -5.06 11.87
C MET A 84 -10.10 -3.89 10.88
N SER A 85 -10.65 -4.10 9.69
CA SER A 85 -10.89 -3.04 8.70
C SER A 85 -11.81 -1.93 9.24
N ARG A 86 -12.93 -2.28 9.87
CA ARG A 86 -13.82 -1.28 10.48
C ARG A 86 -13.10 -0.44 11.53
N ARG A 87 -12.26 -1.06 12.35
CA ARG A 87 -11.46 -0.35 13.36
C ARG A 87 -10.41 0.56 12.72
N PHE A 88 -9.70 0.07 11.71
CA PHE A 88 -8.74 0.86 10.93
C PHE A 88 -9.39 2.13 10.37
N HIS A 89 -10.52 2.00 9.68
CA HIS A 89 -11.25 3.13 9.12
C HIS A 89 -11.80 4.07 10.22
N SER A 90 -12.32 3.52 11.32
CA SER A 90 -12.81 4.31 12.45
C SER A 90 -11.71 5.11 13.15
N ILE A 91 -10.45 4.65 13.13
CA ILE A 91 -9.32 5.40 13.68
C ILE A 91 -8.96 6.55 12.75
N ILE A 92 -8.88 6.29 11.44
CA ILE A 92 -8.59 7.32 10.43
C ILE A 92 -9.61 8.46 10.49
N ASN A 93 -10.90 8.12 10.66
CA ASN A 93 -11.99 9.09 10.72
C ASN A 93 -11.96 10.01 11.96
N GLN A 94 -11.04 9.80 12.90
CA GLN A 94 -10.83 10.73 14.02
C GLN A 94 -9.93 11.91 13.64
N PHE A 95 -9.21 11.81 12.51
CA PHE A 95 -8.26 12.82 12.03
C PHE A 95 -8.87 13.74 10.97
N VAL A 96 -9.98 13.35 10.36
CA VAL A 96 -10.63 14.12 9.30
C VAL A 96 -12.14 14.09 9.47
N THR A 97 -12.85 14.95 8.75
CA THR A 97 -14.32 14.85 8.71
C THR A 97 -14.77 13.70 7.79
N ASP A 98 -16.00 13.22 7.96
CA ASP A 98 -16.60 12.16 7.12
C ASP A 98 -16.57 12.48 5.62
N GLN A 99 -16.56 13.77 5.24
CA GLN A 99 -16.54 14.22 3.84
C GLN A 99 -15.14 14.21 3.23
N GLU A 100 -14.11 14.19 4.07
CA GLU A 100 -12.70 14.22 3.68
C GLU A 100 -12.08 12.82 3.67
N MET A 101 -12.82 11.80 4.08
CA MET A 101 -12.41 10.40 4.01
C MET A 101 -13.20 9.62 2.95
N GLU A 102 -12.49 8.87 2.12
CA GLU A 102 -13.09 7.93 1.17
C GLU A 102 -12.49 6.54 1.35
N VAL A 103 -13.31 5.59 1.81
CA VAL A 103 -12.94 4.18 1.91
C VAL A 103 -12.83 3.59 0.51
N TYR A 104 -11.65 3.08 0.14
CA TYR A 104 -11.40 2.50 -1.17
C TYR A 104 -11.44 0.97 -1.18
N SER A 105 -10.91 0.33 -0.12
CA SER A 105 -10.90 -1.12 0.05
C SER A 105 -10.98 -1.52 1.53
N ILE A 106 -10.78 -2.81 1.83
CA ILE A 106 -10.71 -3.32 3.21
C ILE A 106 -9.50 -2.75 4.00
N ASP A 107 -8.46 -2.33 3.29
CA ASP A 107 -7.17 -1.92 3.85
C ASP A 107 -6.69 -0.55 3.38
N GLU A 108 -7.46 0.13 2.53
CA GLU A 108 -7.08 1.41 1.93
C GLU A 108 -8.16 2.48 2.09
N ALA A 109 -7.74 3.67 2.49
CA ALA A 109 -8.59 4.87 2.51
C ALA A 109 -7.83 6.10 2.01
N TRP A 110 -8.56 6.93 1.26
CA TRP A 110 -8.14 8.25 0.84
C TRP A 110 -8.53 9.29 1.88
N LEU A 111 -7.64 10.24 2.13
CA LEU A 111 -7.96 11.47 2.85
C LEU A 111 -7.72 12.69 1.95
N LEU A 112 -8.64 13.65 1.98
CA LEU A 112 -8.46 14.97 1.38
C LEU A 112 -7.89 15.93 2.43
N LEU A 113 -6.59 16.22 2.35
CA LEU A 113 -5.86 16.99 3.36
C LEU A 113 -5.58 18.45 2.95
N THR A 114 -6.18 18.91 1.86
CA THR A 114 -6.00 20.28 1.32
C THR A 114 -6.20 21.39 2.37
N ASN A 115 -7.17 21.22 3.27
CA ASN A 115 -7.50 22.18 4.33
C ASN A 115 -6.58 22.06 5.56
N TYR A 116 -5.84 20.96 5.67
CA TYR A 116 -4.97 20.64 6.81
C TYR A 116 -3.56 21.20 6.62
N GLU A 117 -3.15 21.45 5.38
CA GLU A 117 -1.82 22.00 5.03
C GLU A 117 -1.51 23.34 5.73
N SER A 118 -2.53 24.18 5.97
CA SER A 118 -2.34 25.46 6.68
C SER A 118 -2.26 25.31 8.21
N LEU A 119 -2.61 24.13 8.74
CA LEU A 119 -2.69 23.86 10.16
C LEU A 119 -1.54 22.97 10.65
N PHE A 120 -1.03 22.10 9.77
CA PHE A 120 -0.07 21.07 10.11
C PHE A 120 0.98 20.93 9.01
N ASP A 121 2.18 20.48 9.41
CA ASP A 121 3.06 19.77 8.49
C ASP A 121 2.39 18.43 8.14
N LEU A 122 2.06 18.23 6.86
CA LEU A 122 1.30 17.06 6.43
C LEU A 122 2.10 15.76 6.52
N THR A 123 3.44 15.81 6.44
CA THR A 123 4.29 14.64 6.61
C THR A 123 4.27 14.19 8.07
N GLU A 124 4.44 15.13 9.01
CA GLU A 124 4.32 14.84 10.45
C GLU A 124 2.90 14.42 10.85
N TYR A 125 1.88 15.00 10.23
CA TYR A 125 0.49 14.60 10.42
C TYR A 125 0.26 13.15 9.97
N ALA A 126 0.75 12.77 8.79
CA ALA A 126 0.69 11.41 8.30
C ALA A 126 1.45 10.42 9.21
N HIS A 127 2.62 10.81 9.74
CA HIS A 127 3.34 10.00 10.74
C HIS A 127 2.54 9.83 12.04
N THR A 128 1.82 10.87 12.47
CA THR A 128 0.94 10.82 13.64
C THR A 128 -0.19 9.81 13.43
N ILE A 129 -0.89 9.88 12.29
CA ILE A 129 -1.96 8.92 11.94
C ILE A 129 -1.41 7.49 11.92
N LYS A 130 -0.29 7.27 11.24
CA LYS A 130 0.39 5.97 11.18
C LYS A 130 0.71 5.43 12.59
N LYS A 131 1.28 6.26 13.46
CA LYS A 131 1.64 5.89 14.84
C LYS A 131 0.40 5.51 15.64
N GLU A 132 -0.69 6.25 15.48
CA GLU A 132 -1.92 6.02 16.21
C GLU A 132 -2.62 4.72 15.79
N ILE A 133 -2.66 4.43 14.49
CA ILE A 133 -3.16 3.15 13.97
C ILE A 133 -2.35 1.99 14.56
N PHE A 134 -1.02 2.08 14.54
CA PHE A 134 -0.18 1.03 15.13
C PHE A 134 -0.40 0.90 16.64
N ARG A 135 -0.52 2.01 17.37
CA ARG A 135 -0.77 2.01 18.82
C ARG A 135 -2.08 1.34 19.20
N LEU A 136 -3.15 1.59 18.44
CA LEU A 136 -4.51 1.16 18.77
C LEU A 136 -4.83 -0.26 18.30
N ILE A 137 -4.35 -0.65 17.12
CA ILE A 137 -4.69 -1.95 16.51
C ILE A 137 -3.47 -2.76 16.05
N GLY A 138 -2.24 -2.32 16.34
CA GLY A 138 -1.01 -3.08 16.04
C GLY A 138 -0.72 -3.30 14.56
N LEU A 139 -1.47 -2.65 13.66
CA LEU A 139 -1.33 -2.86 12.22
C LEU A 139 -0.34 -1.84 11.64
N PRO A 140 0.73 -2.29 10.95
CA PRO A 140 1.63 -1.38 10.26
C PRO A 140 0.95 -0.84 9.00
N VAL A 141 1.02 0.48 8.82
CA VAL A 141 0.52 1.16 7.62
C VAL A 141 1.62 1.95 6.95
N SER A 142 1.44 2.21 5.66
CA SER A 142 2.21 3.20 4.92
C SER A 142 1.28 4.31 4.43
N VAL A 143 1.81 5.52 4.30
CA VAL A 143 1.08 6.69 3.83
C VAL A 143 1.78 7.30 2.62
N GLY A 144 1.02 7.65 1.59
CA GLY A 144 1.52 8.41 0.44
C GLY A 144 0.75 9.70 0.26
N LEU A 145 1.43 10.83 0.19
CA LEU A 145 0.83 12.13 -0.12
C LEU A 145 1.06 12.49 -1.58
N GLY A 146 0.07 13.12 -2.21
CA GLY A 146 0.15 13.55 -3.62
C GLY A 146 -0.94 14.55 -3.99
N ARG A 147 -0.75 15.26 -5.11
CA ARG A 147 -1.69 16.23 -5.70
C ARG A 147 -2.87 15.59 -6.41
N SER A 148 -2.83 14.27 -6.58
CA SER A 148 -3.94 13.44 -7.09
C SER A 148 -3.98 12.10 -6.36
N LYS A 149 -5.10 11.39 -6.46
CA LYS A 149 -5.19 10.00 -5.96
C LYS A 149 -4.14 9.10 -6.62
N THR A 150 -3.91 9.23 -7.92
CA THR A 150 -2.89 8.44 -8.62
C THR A 150 -1.49 8.69 -8.05
N GLU A 151 -1.13 9.95 -7.84
CA GLU A 151 0.16 10.32 -7.27
C GLU A 151 0.31 9.87 -5.82
N ALA A 152 -0.70 10.07 -4.99
CA ALA A 152 -0.66 9.63 -3.60
C ALA A 152 -0.60 8.09 -3.48
N LYS A 153 -1.15 7.33 -4.45
CA LYS A 153 -1.00 5.86 -4.51
C LYS A 153 0.41 5.46 -4.88
N LEU A 154 1.05 6.20 -5.79
CA LEU A 154 2.47 6.05 -6.10
C LEU A 154 3.35 6.39 -4.88
N GLY A 155 3.03 7.46 -4.16
CA GLY A 155 3.68 7.80 -2.89
C GLY A 155 3.60 6.66 -1.89
N ASN A 156 2.44 6.01 -1.77
CA ASN A 156 2.28 4.86 -0.88
C ASN A 156 3.16 3.66 -1.29
N PHE A 157 3.24 3.39 -2.59
CA PHE A 157 4.15 2.39 -3.14
C PHE A 157 5.61 2.69 -2.76
N LEU A 158 6.06 3.94 -2.95
CA LEU A 158 7.40 4.38 -2.59
C LEU A 158 7.66 4.26 -1.08
N ALA A 159 6.70 4.66 -0.25
CA ALA A 159 6.76 4.55 1.21
C ALA A 159 6.95 3.10 1.69
N LYS A 160 6.37 2.13 0.96
CA LYS A 160 6.55 0.69 1.23
C LYS A 160 7.88 0.14 0.73
N LYS A 161 8.39 0.66 -0.40
CA LYS A 161 9.59 0.14 -1.07
C LYS A 161 10.88 0.71 -0.49
N MET A 162 10.90 1.99 -0.16
CA MET A 162 12.12 2.70 0.23
C MET A 162 12.12 2.98 1.72
N LYS A 163 13.04 2.31 2.44
CA LYS A 163 13.08 2.35 3.92
C LYS A 163 13.32 3.76 4.50
N HIS A 164 13.99 4.63 3.76
CA HIS A 164 14.32 5.98 4.24
C HIS A 164 13.08 6.87 4.42
N PHE A 165 11.96 6.56 3.75
CA PHE A 165 10.68 7.24 3.96
C PHE A 165 10.01 6.87 5.29
N ASN A 166 10.51 5.86 6.02
CA ASN A 166 9.91 5.40 7.27
C ASN A 166 8.38 5.19 7.15
N GLY A 167 7.94 4.68 5.99
CA GLY A 167 6.54 4.43 5.64
C GLY A 167 5.64 5.64 5.46
N VAL A 168 6.17 6.85 5.27
CA VAL A 168 5.43 8.03 4.80
C VAL A 168 6.21 8.68 3.66
N CYS A 169 5.63 8.77 2.48
CA CYS A 169 6.25 9.44 1.32
C CYS A 169 5.42 10.66 0.93
N ASP A 170 6.04 11.83 0.98
CA ASP A 170 5.42 13.09 0.56
C ASP A 170 5.90 13.50 -0.84
N LEU A 171 5.13 13.16 -1.87
CA LEU A 171 5.41 13.58 -3.25
C LEU A 171 4.98 15.03 -3.54
N VAL A 172 4.23 15.65 -2.63
CA VAL A 172 3.77 17.04 -2.77
C VAL A 172 4.92 18.01 -2.54
N ASN A 173 5.71 17.77 -1.50
CA ASN A 173 6.84 18.62 -1.09
C ASN A 173 8.21 18.03 -1.45
N MET A 174 8.26 16.92 -2.18
CA MET A 174 9.51 16.33 -2.65
C MET A 174 10.24 17.28 -3.58
N ASP A 175 11.56 17.39 -3.41
CA ASP A 175 12.41 18.10 -4.36
C ASP A 175 12.18 17.59 -5.79
N PRO A 176 11.93 18.47 -6.77
CA PRO A 176 11.61 18.05 -8.13
C PRO A 176 12.70 17.17 -8.76
N LEU A 177 13.98 17.46 -8.55
CA LEU A 177 15.06 16.66 -9.16
C LEU A 177 15.09 15.25 -8.56
N ILE A 178 14.93 15.13 -7.25
CA ILE A 178 14.83 13.82 -6.57
C ILE A 178 13.60 13.05 -7.08
N LYS A 179 12.47 13.74 -7.24
CA LYS A 179 11.23 13.14 -7.72
C LYS A 179 11.37 12.62 -9.16
N GLU A 180 12.01 13.39 -10.03
CA GLU A 180 12.31 12.99 -11.41
C GLU A 180 13.22 11.76 -11.45
N ASP A 181 14.32 11.78 -10.70
CA ASP A 181 15.25 10.64 -10.61
C ASP A 181 14.52 9.36 -10.16
N ILE A 182 13.68 9.47 -9.12
CA ILE A 182 12.88 8.33 -8.63
C ILE A 182 11.89 7.86 -9.70
N PHE A 183 11.22 8.78 -10.40
CA PHE A 183 10.18 8.43 -11.37
C PHE A 183 10.73 7.75 -12.63
N GLN A 184 11.99 7.99 -12.99
CA GLN A 184 12.66 7.30 -14.11
C GLN A 184 12.83 5.80 -13.86
N ASP A 185 13.02 5.40 -12.60
CA ASP A 185 13.25 4.01 -12.21
C ASP A 185 11.95 3.20 -11.98
N ILE A 186 10.78 3.86 -11.96
CA ILE A 186 9.51 3.19 -11.71
C ILE A 186 8.87 2.78 -13.03
N PRO A 187 8.55 1.49 -13.23
CA PRO A 187 7.91 1.03 -14.44
C PRO A 187 6.43 1.46 -14.50
N LEU A 188 5.92 1.65 -15.71
CA LEU A 188 4.56 2.13 -15.98
C LEU A 188 3.45 1.35 -15.26
N ASN A 189 3.62 0.04 -15.08
CA ASN A 189 2.59 -0.81 -14.49
C ASN A 189 2.44 -0.64 -12.96
N GLU A 190 3.25 0.22 -12.34
CA GLU A 190 3.04 0.65 -10.95
C GLU A 190 2.12 1.88 -10.87
N VAL A 191 1.84 2.56 -11.99
CA VAL A 191 0.84 3.64 -12.02
C VAL A 191 -0.54 3.05 -11.83
N TRP A 192 -1.30 3.60 -10.89
CA TRP A 192 -2.67 3.17 -10.63
C TRP A 192 -3.53 3.35 -11.89
N GLY A 193 -4.19 2.27 -12.32
CA GLY A 193 -4.96 2.21 -13.57
C GLY A 193 -4.19 1.67 -14.78
N VAL A 194 -2.86 1.53 -14.70
CA VAL A 194 -2.02 1.00 -15.80
C VAL A 194 -1.74 -0.49 -15.56
N GLY A 195 -2.63 -1.34 -16.09
CA GLY A 195 -2.42 -2.79 -16.10
C GLY A 195 -1.34 -3.24 -17.09
N SER A 196 -0.96 -4.52 -17.06
CA SER A 196 0.09 -5.09 -17.93
C SER A 196 -0.14 -4.88 -19.43
N GLN A 197 -1.39 -4.93 -19.89
CA GLN A 197 -1.74 -4.68 -21.28
C GLN A 197 -1.57 -3.21 -21.68
N ILE A 198 -2.01 -2.29 -20.82
CA ILE A 198 -1.86 -0.84 -21.04
C ILE A 198 -0.38 -0.46 -20.99
N ALA A 199 0.36 -0.98 -20.01
CA ALA A 199 1.81 -0.79 -19.93
C ALA A 199 2.50 -1.25 -21.21
N LYS A 200 2.12 -2.41 -21.78
CA LYS A 200 2.66 -2.89 -23.06
C LYS A 200 2.34 -1.94 -24.22
N GLN A 201 1.13 -1.39 -24.27
CA GLN A 201 0.76 -0.41 -25.29
C GLN A 201 1.58 0.88 -25.17
N LEU A 202 1.69 1.42 -23.95
CA LEU A 202 2.49 2.62 -23.66
C LEU A 202 3.96 2.44 -24.00
N ASN A 203 4.55 1.28 -23.69
CA ASN A 203 5.90 0.91 -24.13
C ASN A 203 6.06 0.96 -25.65
N ASN A 204 5.06 0.52 -26.41
CA ASN A 204 5.10 0.61 -27.87
C ASN A 204 5.01 2.07 -28.38
N PHE A 205 4.49 2.99 -27.57
CA PHE A 205 4.46 4.43 -27.86
C PHE A 205 5.71 5.17 -27.35
N GLY A 206 6.69 4.46 -26.80
CA GLY A 206 7.96 5.05 -26.32
C GLY A 206 7.96 5.47 -24.86
N PHE A 207 6.89 5.22 -24.10
CA PHE A 207 6.85 5.46 -22.66
C PHE A 207 7.35 4.22 -21.92
N SER A 208 8.35 4.36 -21.07
CA SER A 208 9.00 3.27 -20.34
C SER A 208 8.91 3.42 -18.82
N SER A 209 8.74 4.64 -18.34
CA SER A 209 8.79 5.00 -16.92
C SER A 209 7.60 5.86 -16.49
N VAL A 210 7.39 5.97 -15.18
CA VAL A 210 6.44 6.94 -14.62
C VAL A 210 6.81 8.36 -15.02
N TYR A 211 8.10 8.68 -15.09
CA TYR A 211 8.57 10.00 -15.52
C TYR A 211 8.04 10.35 -16.91
N ASP A 212 8.12 9.41 -17.86
CA ASP A 212 7.64 9.64 -19.23
C ASP A 212 6.15 10.02 -19.27
N LEU A 213 5.33 9.43 -18.39
CA LEU A 213 3.92 9.81 -18.26
C LEU A 213 3.71 11.15 -17.56
N ALA A 214 4.54 11.46 -16.56
CA ALA A 214 4.43 12.70 -15.79
C ALA A 214 4.75 13.94 -16.64
N VAL A 215 5.65 13.82 -17.61
CA VAL A 215 6.04 14.90 -18.53
C VAL A 215 5.32 14.86 -19.87
N ALA A 216 4.47 13.85 -20.11
CA ALA A 216 3.68 13.74 -21.33
C ALA A 216 2.68 14.89 -21.44
N ASN A 217 2.48 15.40 -22.66
CA ASN A 217 1.40 16.35 -22.93
C ASN A 217 0.10 15.56 -23.19
N PRO A 218 -1.00 15.84 -22.47
CA PRO A 218 -2.28 15.15 -22.66
C PRO A 218 -2.92 15.31 -24.04
#